data_AF-F4N0Y2-F1
#
_entry.id   AF-F4N0Y2-F1
#
_cell.length_a   1.000
_cell.length_b   1.000
_cell.length_c   1.000
_cell.angle_alpha   90.00
_cell.angle_beta   90.00
_cell.angle_gamma   90.00
#
_symmetry.space_group_name_H-M   'P 1'
#
loop_
_entity.id
_entity.type
_entity.pdbx_description
1 polymer ?
#
loop_
_entity_poly.entity_id
_entity_poly.type
_entity_poly.pdbx_seq_one_letter_code
_entity_poly.pdbx_strand_id
1 'polypeptide(L)'
;MRYIFEKAFTGVKGEGYPLDRKEPQVRNAGILNQVKAAVVKENYLDTLRAIDPELVKTAVSGERFQQCFFDNCQVEEIKAFVKQILA
;
A
#
# COMPACT_ATOMS: atom_id res chain seq x y z
N MET A 1 -1.98 -13.20 18.42
CA MET A 1 -2.25 -11.87 17.81
C MET A 1 -1.91 -10.69 18.72
N ARG A 2 -2.40 -10.63 19.98
CA ARG A 2 -2.20 -9.48 20.90
C ARG A 2 -0.77 -8.91 20.93
N TYR A 3 0.23 -9.73 21.25
CA TYR A 3 1.61 -9.23 21.41
C TYR A 3 2.27 -8.72 20.12
N ILE A 4 1.87 -9.25 18.96
CA ILE A 4 2.40 -8.76 17.67
C ILE A 4 1.91 -7.33 17.44
N PHE A 5 0.63 -7.06 17.69
CA PHE A 5 0.05 -5.72 17.50
C PHE A 5 0.55 -4.71 18.52
N GLU A 6 0.74 -5.10 19.78
CA GLU A 6 1.39 -4.25 20.78
C GLU A 6 2.77 -3.77 20.30
N LYS A 7 3.58 -4.66 19.72
CA LYS A 7 4.91 -4.30 19.21
C LYS A 7 4.87 -3.57 17.86
N ALA A 8 3.92 -3.89 16.98
CA ALA A 8 3.82 -3.27 15.66
C ALA A 8 3.30 -1.81 15.69
N PHE A 9 2.50 -1.47 16.70
CA PHE A 9 1.81 -0.18 16.79
C PHE A 9 2.24 0.70 17.97
N THR A 10 3.21 0.28 18.80
CA THR A 10 3.78 1.10 19.88
C THR A 10 5.21 1.53 19.55
N GLY A 11 5.56 2.78 19.88
CA GLY A 11 6.91 3.33 19.70
C GLY A 11 7.16 3.98 18.33
N VAL A 12 8.39 4.47 18.13
CA VAL A 12 8.80 5.12 16.88
C VAL A 12 9.28 4.08 15.87
N LYS A 13 8.74 4.13 14.65
CA LYS A 13 9.11 3.22 13.56
C LYS A 13 10.41 3.67 12.90
N GLY A 14 11.23 2.72 12.45
CA GLY A 14 12.42 3.02 11.64
C GLY A 14 13.64 3.51 12.41
N GLU A 15 13.69 3.28 13.73
CA GLU A 15 14.89 3.58 14.55
C GLU A 15 16.08 2.65 14.27
N GLY A 16 15.85 1.59 13.50
CA GLY A 16 16.84 0.56 13.22
C GLY A 16 17.11 -0.35 14.42
N TYR A 17 17.62 -1.55 14.15
CA TYR A 17 18.11 -2.42 15.21
C TYR A 17 19.34 -3.22 14.75
N PRO A 18 20.45 -3.21 15.50
CA PRO A 18 20.69 -2.38 16.69
C PRO A 18 20.74 -0.86 16.36
N LEU A 19 20.62 0.01 17.36
CA LEU A 19 20.41 1.45 17.17
C LEU A 19 21.55 2.15 16.41
N ASP A 20 22.79 1.69 16.60
CA ASP A 20 23.98 2.17 15.88
C ASP A 20 23.93 1.88 14.37
N ARG A 21 23.03 1.00 13.93
CA ARG A 21 22.81 0.65 12.51
C ARG A 21 21.65 1.42 11.88
N LYS A 22 21.05 2.39 12.57
CA LYS A 22 19.92 3.19 12.05
C LYS A 22 20.20 3.79 10.66
N GLU A 23 21.29 4.52 10.53
CA GLU A 23 21.60 5.28 9.31
C GLU A 23 21.70 4.39 8.06
N PRO A 24 22.53 3.31 8.02
CA PRO A 24 22.58 2.45 6.85
C PRO A 24 21.25 1.71 6.58
N GLN A 25 20.48 1.37 7.62
CA GLN A 25 19.19 0.69 7.45
C GLN A 25 18.13 1.61 6.84
N VAL A 26 18.01 2.85 7.34
CA VAL A 26 17.09 3.87 6.79
C VAL A 26 17.46 4.20 5.35
N ARG A 27 18.77 4.36 5.06
CA ARG A 27 19.27 4.58 3.70
C ARG A 27 18.87 3.43 2.78
N ASN A 28 19.10 2.18 3.18
CA ASN A 28 18.78 1.01 2.37
C ASN A 28 17.27 0.83 2.16
N ALA A 29 16.44 1.16 3.15
CA ALA A 29 14.99 1.19 2.97
C ALA A 29 14.55 2.22 1.92
N GLY A 30 15.21 3.40 1.89
CA GLY A 30 15.02 4.38 0.84
C GLY A 30 15.42 3.86 -0.54
N ILE A 31 16.58 3.20 -0.65
CA ILE A 31 17.03 2.56 -1.91
C ILE A 31 16.03 1.49 -2.35
N LEU A 32 15.51 0.67 -1.44
CA LEU A 32 14.51 -0.33 -1.77
C LEU A 32 13.24 0.31 -2.38
N ASN A 33 12.79 1.45 -1.85
CA ASN A 33 11.67 2.18 -2.44
C ASN A 33 11.98 2.65 -3.86
N GLN A 34 13.20 3.16 -4.11
CA GLN A 34 13.63 3.58 -5.45
C GLN A 34 13.69 2.40 -6.42
N VAL A 35 14.26 1.26 -6.00
CA VAL A 35 14.30 0.06 -6.83
C VAL A 35 12.89 -0.39 -7.17
N LYS A 36 11.98 -0.46 -6.19
CA LYS A 36 10.57 -0.83 -6.43
C LYS A 36 9.88 0.13 -7.40
N ALA A 37 10.11 1.43 -7.28
CA ALA A 37 9.59 2.40 -8.23
C ALA A 37 10.14 2.20 -9.66
N ALA A 38 11.40 1.77 -9.79
CA ALA A 38 12.03 1.52 -11.09
C ALA A 38 11.58 0.21 -11.78
N VAL A 39 11.17 -0.81 -11.02
CA VAL A 39 10.71 -2.09 -11.59
C VAL A 39 9.20 -2.21 -11.74
N VAL A 40 8.42 -1.43 -11.01
CA VAL A 40 6.95 -1.37 -11.17
C VAL A 40 6.63 -0.42 -12.34
N LYS A 41 5.52 -0.65 -13.04
CA LYS A 41 5.04 0.29 -14.07
C LYS A 41 4.97 1.72 -13.50
N GLU A 42 5.31 2.71 -14.33
CA GLU A 42 5.30 4.14 -13.96
C GLU A 42 4.00 4.56 -13.28
N ASN A 43 2.87 4.03 -13.75
CA ASN A 43 1.58 4.11 -13.08
C ASN A 43 1.11 2.72 -12.65
N TYR A 44 0.98 2.51 -11.33
CA TYR A 44 0.52 1.23 -10.81
C TYR A 44 -0.96 0.95 -11.16
N LEU A 45 -1.78 1.98 -11.45
CA LEU A 45 -3.15 1.78 -11.94
C LEU A 45 -3.15 1.10 -13.32
N ASP A 46 -2.13 1.30 -14.15
CA ASP A 46 -1.97 0.57 -15.41
C ASP A 46 -1.59 -0.90 -15.18
N THR A 47 -1.02 -1.22 -14.02
CA THR A 47 -0.87 -2.62 -13.60
C THR A 47 -2.23 -3.17 -13.22
N LEU A 48 -3.03 -2.46 -12.43
CA LEU A 48 -4.38 -2.90 -12.04
C LEU A 48 -5.32 -3.06 -13.25
N ARG A 49 -5.27 -2.16 -14.22
CA ARG A 49 -6.02 -2.26 -15.49
C ARG A 49 -5.61 -3.44 -16.37
N ALA A 50 -4.38 -3.94 -16.20
CA ALA A 50 -3.86 -5.08 -16.97
C ALA A 50 -4.10 -6.44 -16.29
N ILE A 51 -4.52 -6.44 -15.02
CA ILE A 51 -4.97 -7.64 -14.32
C ILE A 51 -6.38 -7.99 -14.80
N ASP A 52 -6.76 -9.27 -14.71
CA ASP A 52 -8.13 -9.73 -14.94
C ASP A 52 -9.13 -8.83 -14.18
N PRO A 53 -10.03 -8.10 -14.90
CA PRO A 53 -10.97 -7.18 -14.29
C PRO A 53 -11.88 -7.83 -13.25
N GLU A 54 -12.26 -9.11 -13.43
CA GLU A 54 -13.11 -9.82 -12.47
C GLU A 54 -12.39 -10.08 -11.15
N LEU A 55 -11.08 -10.32 -11.20
CA LEU A 55 -10.25 -10.48 -10.00
C LEU A 55 -10.19 -9.16 -9.22
N VAL A 56 -9.99 -8.04 -9.91
CA VAL A 56 -9.95 -6.71 -9.29
C VAL A 56 -11.33 -6.33 -8.74
N LYS A 57 -12.40 -6.57 -9.50
CA LYS A 57 -13.79 -6.32 -9.08
C LYS A 57 -14.13 -7.10 -7.83
N THR A 58 -13.81 -8.39 -7.79
CA THR A 58 -14.03 -9.25 -6.61
C THR A 58 -13.31 -8.70 -5.38
N ALA A 59 -12.06 -8.25 -5.53
CA ALA A 59 -11.27 -7.71 -4.42
C ALA A 59 -11.87 -6.43 -3.81
N VAL A 60 -12.57 -5.61 -4.61
CA VAL A 60 -13.15 -4.33 -4.17
C VAL A 60 -14.67 -4.35 -3.93
N SER A 61 -15.35 -5.47 -4.18
CA SER A 61 -16.82 -5.55 -4.11
C SER A 61 -17.39 -5.61 -2.69
N GLY A 62 -16.58 -5.94 -1.68
CA GLY A 62 -17.07 -6.07 -0.29
C GLY A 62 -17.58 -4.75 0.29
N GLU A 63 -18.76 -4.76 0.92
CA GLU A 63 -19.40 -3.56 1.50
C GLU A 63 -18.47 -2.80 2.45
N ARG A 64 -17.80 -3.51 3.36
CA ARG A 64 -16.85 -2.90 4.32
C ARG A 64 -15.60 -2.34 3.65
N PHE A 65 -15.15 -2.96 2.55
CA PHE A 65 -14.07 -2.39 1.75
C PHE A 65 -14.51 -1.07 1.16
N GLN A 66 -15.67 -1.05 0.49
CA GLN A 66 -16.19 0.14 -0.18
C GLN A 66 -16.41 1.29 0.80
N GLN A 67 -17.02 1.03 1.96
CA GLN A 67 -17.19 2.05 3.01
C GLN A 67 -15.85 2.63 3.45
N CYS A 68 -14.92 1.77 3.90
CA CYS A 68 -13.60 2.22 4.37
C CYS A 68 -12.84 2.98 3.28
N PHE A 69 -12.86 2.47 2.05
CA PHE A 69 -12.17 3.06 0.91
C PHE A 69 -12.78 4.42 0.53
N PHE A 70 -14.09 4.52 0.28
CA PHE A 70 -14.69 5.75 -0.21
C PHE A 70 -14.72 6.86 0.85
N ASP A 71 -14.84 6.52 2.14
CA ASP A 71 -14.83 7.51 3.23
C ASP A 71 -13.42 8.10 3.46
N ASN A 72 -12.35 7.36 3.14
CA ASN A 72 -10.98 7.75 3.52
C ASN A 72 -10.01 7.93 2.33
N CYS A 73 -10.43 7.62 1.09
CA CYS A 73 -9.55 7.71 -0.08
C CYS A 73 -9.11 9.16 -0.34
N GLN A 74 -7.80 9.37 -0.37
CA GLN A 74 -7.15 10.67 -0.56
C GLN A 74 -6.71 10.95 -2.01
N VAL A 75 -6.88 9.99 -2.92
CA VAL A 75 -6.40 10.09 -4.31
C VAL A 75 -7.55 9.86 -5.28
N GLU A 76 -7.99 10.93 -5.94
CA GLU A 76 -9.19 10.92 -6.79
C GLU A 76 -9.07 9.98 -8.00
N GLU A 77 -7.87 9.82 -8.58
CA GLU A 77 -7.66 8.89 -9.71
C GLU A 77 -7.95 7.42 -9.31
N ILE A 78 -7.54 7.02 -8.10
CA ILE A 78 -7.83 5.68 -7.57
C ILE A 78 -9.33 5.53 -7.30
N LYS A 79 -9.95 6.57 -6.72
CA LYS A 79 -11.39 6.59 -6.44
C LYS A 79 -12.20 6.42 -7.72
N ALA A 80 -11.82 7.12 -8.80
CA ALA A 80 -12.43 7.00 -10.11
C ALA A 80 -12.25 5.60 -10.70
N PHE A 81 -11.04 5.04 -10.63
CA PHE A 81 -10.77 3.67 -11.08
C PHE A 81 -11.64 2.63 -10.37
N VAL A 82 -11.73 2.68 -9.04
CA VAL A 82 -12.55 1.72 -8.27
C VAL A 82 -14.04 1.87 -8.60
N LYS A 83 -14.55 3.10 -8.78
CA LYS A 83 -15.93 3.32 -9.24
C LYS A 83 -16.18 2.71 -10.62
N GLN A 84 -15.24 2.84 -11.54
CA GLN A 84 -15.34 2.25 -12.88
C GLN A 84 -15.37 0.71 -12.82
N ILE A 85 -14.57 0.09 -11.95
CA ILE A 85 -14.53 -1.37 -11.79
C ILE A 85 -15.82 -1.92 -11.16
N LEU A 86 -16.46 -1.14 -10.27
CA LEU A 86 -17.69 -1.54 -9.59
C LEU A 86 -18.96 -1.37 -10.45
N ALA A 87 -18.91 -0.50 -11.46
CA ALA A 87 -19.98 -0.37 -12.46
C ALA A 87 -20.24 -1.70 -13.18
#